data_AF-A0A1J5M4M2-F1
#
_entry.id   AF-A0A1J5M4M2-F1
#
_cell.length_a   1.000
_cell.length_b   1.000
_cell.length_c   1.000
_cell.angle_alpha   90.00
_cell.angle_beta   90.00
_cell.angle_gamma   90.00
#
_symmetry.space_group_name_H-M   'P 1'
#
loop_
_entity.id
_entity.type
_entity.pdbx_description
1 polymer ?
#
loop_
_entity_poly.entity_id
_entity_poly.type
_entity_poly.pdbx_seq_one_letter_code
_entity_poly.pdbx_strand_id
1 'polypeptide(L)'
;MALITCESEPEDKPDNSIVSNPNPDNEVDQNANNFVDSVDSEVILVSQYSFQTIFNEQQGWGYQLLDNGKVFINQPHIPAVQGNKGFSSEEKAIICAEFALMKVDEGMIPPTLTKIELDSLGVLD
;
A
#
# COMPACT_ATOMS: atom_id res chain seq x y z
N MET A 1 23.57 46.77 -20.28
CA MET A 1 23.03 45.75 -19.35
C MET A 1 21.53 45.75 -19.52
N ALA A 2 20.99 44.77 -20.25
CA ALA A 2 19.56 44.67 -20.48
C ALA A 2 18.93 43.75 -19.42
N LEU A 3 18.00 44.34 -18.66
CA LEU A 3 16.71 43.85 -18.14
C LEU A 3 16.45 42.34 -18.25
N ILE A 4 15.96 41.70 -17.15
CA ILE A 4 14.59 41.14 -17.04
C ILE A 4 14.20 41.11 -15.54
N THR A 5 13.06 41.74 -15.24
CA THR A 5 12.27 41.63 -14.00
C THR A 5 11.33 40.43 -14.12
N CYS A 6 11.05 39.71 -13.04
CA CYS A 6 9.79 38.97 -12.90
C CYS A 6 9.43 38.86 -11.41
N GLU A 7 8.43 39.65 -11.07
CA GLU A 7 7.54 39.61 -9.93
C GLU A 7 6.45 38.54 -10.15
N SER A 8 5.54 38.41 -9.18
CA SER A 8 4.31 37.57 -9.11
C SER A 8 4.51 36.20 -8.45
N GLU A 9 3.71 35.72 -7.49
CA GLU A 9 2.81 36.29 -6.46
C GLU A 9 2.42 35.06 -5.57
N PRO A 10 1.86 35.26 -4.36
CA PRO A 10 1.55 34.19 -3.41
C PRO A 10 0.12 33.67 -3.60
N GLU A 11 -0.10 32.37 -3.41
CA GLU A 11 -1.46 31.81 -3.36
C GLU A 11 -1.93 31.65 -1.90
N ASP A 12 -2.95 32.44 -1.55
CA ASP A 12 -3.72 32.38 -0.32
C ASP A 12 -4.86 31.33 -0.42
N LYS A 13 -5.35 30.94 0.77
CA LYS A 13 -6.24 29.83 1.13
C LYS A 13 -7.61 29.77 0.41
N PRO A 14 -8.41 28.71 0.69
CA PRO A 14 -9.45 28.95 1.71
C PRO A 14 -9.59 27.85 2.77
N ASP A 15 -9.82 28.34 4.00
CA ASP A 15 -10.47 27.63 5.10
C ASP A 15 -11.86 27.15 4.66
N ASN A 16 -12.21 25.90 4.96
CA ASN A 16 -13.62 25.56 5.12
C ASN A 16 -13.79 24.53 6.24
N SER A 17 -13.91 25.06 7.45
CA SER A 17 -14.61 24.39 8.54
C SER A 17 -16.09 24.24 8.18
N ILE A 18 -16.55 23.02 7.89
CA ILE A 18 -17.96 22.65 8.08
C ILE A 18 -17.99 21.59 9.18
N VAL A 19 -18.23 22.04 10.40
CA VAL A 19 -18.78 21.21 11.47
C VAL A 19 -20.31 21.25 11.35
N SER A 20 -20.93 20.09 11.25
CA SER A 20 -22.35 19.86 11.58
C SER A 20 -22.56 18.37 11.90
N ASN A 21 -22.57 18.06 13.19
CA ASN A 21 -23.28 16.90 13.78
C ASN A 21 -24.82 17.07 13.58
N PRO A 22 -25.76 16.14 13.94
CA PRO A 22 -25.67 14.77 14.49
C PRO A 22 -26.67 13.71 13.90
N ASN A 23 -26.42 12.41 14.20
CA ASN A 23 -27.40 11.33 14.52
C ASN A 23 -28.40 10.79 13.43
N PRO A 24 -29.12 9.67 13.69
CA PRO A 24 -28.70 8.28 13.50
C PRO A 24 -29.71 7.52 12.58
N ASP A 25 -29.52 6.21 12.44
CA ASP A 25 -30.51 5.23 11.93
C ASP A 25 -30.97 5.40 10.47
N ASN A 26 -30.36 4.63 9.56
CA ASN A 26 -31.13 3.95 8.53
C ASN A 26 -30.44 2.68 8.07
N GLU A 27 -31.14 1.59 8.27
CA GLU A 27 -30.85 0.23 7.88
C GLU A 27 -30.65 0.13 6.36
N VAL A 28 -29.54 -0.45 5.93
CA VAL A 28 -29.44 -1.09 4.61
C VAL A 28 -29.04 -2.53 4.84
N ASP A 29 -30.07 -3.34 5.06
CA ASP A 29 -30.05 -4.75 4.71
C ASP A 29 -29.90 -4.85 3.18
N GLN A 30 -28.80 -5.42 2.71
CA GLN A 30 -28.75 -6.19 1.48
C GLN A 30 -27.75 -7.34 1.69
N ASN A 31 -28.30 -8.53 1.88
CA ASN A 31 -27.77 -9.84 1.50
C ASN A 31 -26.64 -9.79 0.42
N ALA A 32 -25.67 -10.69 0.35
CA ALA A 32 -25.52 -12.03 0.87
C ALA A 32 -24.03 -12.34 0.93
N ASN A 33 -23.56 -13.04 1.97
CA ASN A 33 -22.50 -14.06 1.85
C ASN A 33 -22.55 -14.96 3.10
N ASN A 34 -23.39 -16.00 2.95
CA ASN A 34 -23.27 -17.33 3.52
C ASN A 34 -22.45 -17.50 4.81
N PHE A 35 -23.17 -17.54 5.93
CA PHE A 35 -22.79 -18.26 7.13
C PHE A 35 -22.77 -19.76 6.79
N VAL A 36 -21.62 -20.27 6.35
CA VAL A 36 -21.37 -21.71 6.27
C VAL A 36 -20.98 -22.19 7.66
N ASP A 37 -21.99 -22.73 8.34
CA ASP A 37 -21.86 -23.56 9.52
C ASP A 37 -21.03 -24.81 9.16
N SER A 38 -19.93 -24.99 9.89
CA SER A 38 -19.25 -26.25 10.15
C SER A 38 -18.79 -27.13 8.96
N VAL A 39 -17.62 -27.72 9.15
CA VAL A 39 -17.03 -28.87 8.44
C VAL A 39 -16.55 -28.70 7.00
N ASP A 40 -15.21 -28.82 6.90
CA ASP A 40 -14.43 -29.35 5.77
C ASP A 40 -14.43 -28.55 4.46
N SER A 41 -13.23 -28.21 3.99
CA SER A 41 -12.90 -27.42 2.79
C SER A 41 -12.81 -25.91 3.01
N GLU A 42 -11.58 -25.44 3.26
CA GLU A 42 -11.25 -24.03 3.22
C GLU A 42 -11.54 -23.48 1.82
N VAL A 43 -12.53 -22.60 1.72
CA VAL A 43 -12.74 -21.80 0.52
C VAL A 43 -11.61 -20.79 0.48
N ILE A 44 -10.54 -21.17 -0.20
CA ILE A 44 -9.37 -20.33 -0.43
C ILE A 44 -9.87 -19.13 -1.22
N LEU A 45 -9.89 -17.94 -0.61
CA LEU A 45 -10.02 -16.72 -1.38
C LEU A 45 -8.73 -16.61 -2.19
N VAL A 46 -8.75 -17.16 -3.40
CA VAL A 46 -7.63 -17.10 -4.31
C VAL A 46 -7.58 -15.68 -4.86
N SER A 47 -6.97 -14.79 -4.10
CA SER A 47 -6.54 -13.49 -4.59
C SER A 47 -5.80 -13.75 -5.91
N GLN A 48 -6.22 -13.08 -7.00
CA GLN A 48 -5.56 -13.22 -8.31
C GLN A 48 -4.06 -12.86 -8.23
N TYR A 49 -3.73 -12.04 -7.24
CA TYR A 49 -2.40 -11.60 -6.91
C TYR A 49 -1.80 -12.47 -5.80
N SER A 50 -0.55 -12.86 -5.98
CA SER A 50 0.27 -13.57 -4.99
C SER A 50 1.56 -12.78 -4.75
N PHE A 51 2.33 -13.13 -3.73
CA PHE A 51 3.64 -12.53 -3.50
C PHE A 51 4.71 -13.58 -3.20
N GLN A 52 5.97 -13.20 -3.41
CA GLN A 52 7.14 -13.96 -2.99
C GLN A 52 8.22 -13.01 -2.47
N THR A 53 8.99 -13.47 -1.50
CA THR A 53 10.16 -12.77 -0.98
C THR A 53 11.39 -13.12 -1.82
N ILE A 54 12.31 -12.17 -1.93
CA ILE A 54 13.60 -12.37 -2.58
C ILE A 54 14.70 -11.91 -1.64
N PHE A 55 15.81 -12.67 -1.59
CA PHE A 55 16.97 -12.30 -0.81
C PHE A 55 18.15 -11.97 -1.74
N ASN A 56 18.85 -10.88 -1.42
CA ASN A 56 20.06 -10.46 -2.10
C ASN A 56 21.16 -10.20 -1.07
N GLU A 57 22.29 -10.89 -1.20
CA GLU A 57 23.42 -10.77 -0.25
C GLU A 57 23.98 -9.35 -0.12
N GLN A 58 23.87 -8.53 -1.18
CA GLN A 58 24.37 -7.14 -1.16
C GLN A 58 23.33 -6.13 -0.67
N GLN A 59 22.05 -6.44 -0.79
CA GLN A 59 20.97 -5.47 -0.65
C GLN A 59 20.05 -5.78 0.53
N GLY A 60 19.86 -7.06 0.88
CA GLY A 60 18.93 -7.53 1.91
C GLY A 60 17.71 -8.19 1.29
N TRP A 61 16.59 -8.16 2.01
CA TRP A 61 15.33 -8.75 1.58
C TRP A 61 14.50 -7.79 0.72
N GLY A 62 13.79 -8.32 -0.26
CA GLY A 62 12.81 -7.61 -1.09
C GLY A 62 11.59 -8.48 -1.33
N TYR A 63 10.67 -7.99 -2.13
CA TYR A 63 9.46 -8.73 -2.49
C TYR A 63 9.11 -8.57 -3.97
N GLN A 64 8.36 -9.54 -4.48
CA GLN A 64 7.75 -9.50 -5.79
C GLN A 64 6.27 -9.82 -5.66
N LEU A 65 5.43 -9.04 -6.35
CA LEU A 65 4.02 -9.37 -6.50
C LEU A 65 3.84 -10.05 -7.86
N LEU A 66 3.10 -11.15 -7.86
CA LEU A 66 2.74 -11.92 -9.03
C LEU A 66 1.26 -11.71 -9.32
N ASP A 67 0.93 -11.41 -10.57
CA ASP A 67 -0.44 -11.44 -11.08
C ASP A 67 -0.61 -12.72 -11.89
N ASN A 68 -1.48 -13.62 -11.43
CA ASN A 68 -1.75 -14.90 -12.09
C ASN A 68 -0.46 -15.71 -12.44
N GLY A 69 0.50 -15.70 -11.52
CA GLY A 69 1.79 -16.39 -11.65
C GLY A 69 2.87 -15.64 -12.45
N LYS A 70 2.59 -14.44 -12.97
CA LYS A 70 3.58 -13.60 -13.65
C LYS A 70 4.03 -12.47 -12.74
N VAL A 71 5.34 -12.22 -12.63
CA VAL A 71 5.88 -11.07 -11.88
C VAL A 71 5.30 -9.78 -12.43
N PHE A 72 4.49 -9.13 -11.62
CA PHE A 72 3.82 -7.87 -11.90
C PHE A 72 4.58 -6.69 -11.30
N ILE A 73 5.05 -6.82 -10.06
CA ILE A 73 5.88 -5.84 -9.37
C ILE A 73 7.13 -6.55 -8.87
N ASN A 74 8.31 -5.99 -9.16
CA ASN A 74 9.58 -6.45 -8.64
C ASN A 74 10.20 -5.34 -7.79
N GLN A 75 10.14 -5.49 -6.46
CA GLN A 75 10.71 -4.55 -5.50
C GLN A 75 11.84 -5.19 -4.69
N PRO A 76 13.08 -5.19 -5.22
CA PRO A 76 14.25 -5.68 -4.49
C PRO A 76 14.71 -4.76 -3.36
N HIS A 77 14.20 -3.52 -3.28
CA HIS A 77 14.59 -2.51 -2.29
C HIS A 77 13.38 -1.98 -1.52
N ILE A 78 13.63 -1.34 -0.38
CA ILE A 78 12.57 -0.71 0.42
C ILE A 78 12.02 0.52 -0.33
N PRO A 79 10.71 0.56 -0.63
CA PRO A 79 10.10 1.73 -1.24
C PRO A 79 10.18 2.95 -0.31
N ALA A 80 10.25 4.16 -0.87
CA ALA A 80 10.40 5.42 -0.12
C ALA A 80 11.67 5.57 0.76
N VAL A 81 12.61 4.62 0.73
CA VAL A 81 13.95 4.75 1.32
C VAL A 81 14.95 5.02 0.20
N GLN A 82 15.82 6.02 0.39
CA GLN A 82 16.88 6.29 -0.59
C GLN A 82 18.00 5.25 -0.50
N GLY A 83 18.44 4.79 -1.67
CA GLY A 83 19.51 3.80 -1.82
C GLY A 83 19.00 2.43 -2.27
N ASN A 84 19.93 1.48 -2.37
CA ASN A 84 19.63 0.10 -2.81
C ASN A 84 19.52 -0.86 -1.61
N LYS A 85 18.93 -0.40 -0.51
CA LYS A 85 18.79 -1.18 0.72
C LYS A 85 17.43 -1.88 0.70
N GLY A 86 17.45 -3.19 0.89
CA GLY A 86 16.31 -4.05 1.16
C GLY A 86 16.01 -4.13 2.65
N PHE A 87 14.97 -4.86 3.00
CA PHE A 87 14.53 -5.11 4.37
C PHE A 87 15.56 -5.93 5.16
N SER A 88 15.63 -5.69 6.47
CA SER A 88 16.54 -6.39 7.39
C SER A 88 16.20 -7.88 7.57
N SER A 89 14.92 -8.25 7.41
CA SER A 89 14.40 -9.62 7.58
C SER A 89 13.37 -9.92 6.50
N GLU A 90 13.19 -11.21 6.20
CA GLU A 90 12.13 -11.73 5.33
C GLU A 90 10.74 -11.30 5.81
N GLU A 91 10.48 -11.41 7.12
CA GLU A 91 9.19 -11.05 7.74
C GLU A 91 8.79 -9.60 7.41
N LYS A 92 9.77 -8.69 7.44
CA LYS A 92 9.55 -7.28 7.10
C LYS A 92 9.19 -7.10 5.61
N ALA A 93 9.81 -7.89 4.73
CA ALA A 93 9.47 -7.90 3.31
C ALA A 93 8.06 -8.48 3.07
N ILE A 94 7.67 -9.52 3.83
CA ILE A 94 6.31 -10.10 3.78
C ILE A 94 5.26 -9.07 4.16
N ILE A 95 5.40 -8.42 5.33
CA ILE A 95 4.45 -7.40 5.80
C ILE A 95 4.29 -6.28 4.76
N CYS A 96 5.39 -5.83 4.18
CA CYS A 96 5.34 -4.81 3.13
C CYS A 96 4.68 -5.33 1.84
N ALA A 97 4.90 -6.59 1.47
CA ALA A 97 4.30 -7.21 0.30
C ALA A 97 2.77 -7.37 0.48
N GLU A 98 2.32 -7.79 1.66
CA GLU A 98 0.89 -7.91 2.00
C GLU A 98 0.21 -6.54 1.94
N PHE A 99 0.85 -5.51 2.49
CA PHE A 99 0.32 -4.16 2.42
C PHE A 99 0.29 -3.59 0.99
N ALA A 100 1.31 -3.91 0.18
CA ALA A 100 1.31 -3.58 -1.24
C ALA A 100 0.20 -4.33 -2.00
N LEU A 101 -0.04 -5.61 -1.66
CA LEU A 101 -1.11 -6.43 -2.24
C LEU A 101 -2.48 -5.83 -1.96
N MET A 102 -2.72 -5.44 -0.70
CA MET A 102 -3.94 -4.77 -0.28
C MET A 102 -4.20 -3.49 -1.11
N LYS A 103 -3.17 -2.66 -1.31
CA LYS A 103 -3.28 -1.44 -2.14
C LYS A 103 -3.53 -1.74 -3.62
N VAL A 104 -2.91 -2.80 -4.15
CA VAL A 104 -3.15 -3.24 -5.53
C VAL A 104 -4.58 -3.74 -5.69
N ASP A 105 -5.12 -4.45 -4.71
CA ASP A 105 -6.52 -4.91 -4.67
C ASP A 105 -7.50 -3.74 -4.63
N GLU A 106 -7.17 -2.66 -3.91
CA GLU A 106 -7.90 -1.39 -3.92
C GLU A 106 -7.77 -0.60 -5.24
N GLY A 107 -7.00 -1.09 -6.22
CA GLY A 107 -6.79 -0.45 -7.53
C GLY A 107 -5.69 0.61 -7.56
N MET A 108 -4.88 0.75 -6.51
CA MET A 108 -3.74 1.67 -6.47
C MET A 108 -2.49 1.03 -7.09
N ILE A 109 -2.33 1.21 -8.40
CA ILE A 109 -1.22 0.63 -9.17
C ILE A 109 -0.38 1.76 -9.82
N PRO A 110 0.94 1.85 -9.57
CA PRO A 110 1.71 1.04 -8.62
C PRO A 110 1.41 1.41 -7.15
N PRO A 111 1.53 0.46 -6.21
CA PRO A 111 1.26 0.72 -4.80
C PRO A 111 2.26 1.77 -4.30
N THR A 112 1.74 2.94 -3.95
CA THR A 112 2.55 4.03 -3.42
C THR A 112 2.67 3.84 -1.91
N LEU A 113 3.86 3.41 -1.50
CA LEU A 113 4.22 3.22 -0.10
C LEU A 113 5.02 4.44 0.33
N THR A 114 4.54 5.14 1.35
CA THR A 114 5.28 6.27 1.93
C THR A 114 6.09 5.80 3.13
N LYS A 115 7.11 6.56 3.49
CA LYS A 115 7.98 6.24 4.61
C LYS A 115 7.20 6.12 5.93
N ILE A 116 6.13 6.90 6.09
CA ILE A 116 5.26 6.91 7.28
C ILE A 116 4.52 5.58 7.41
N GLU A 117 4.00 5.06 6.31
CA GLU A 117 3.29 3.76 6.29
C GLU A 117 4.24 2.63 6.68
N LEU A 118 5.45 2.64 6.13
CA LEU A 118 6.47 1.64 6.43
C LEU A 118 6.97 1.72 7.88
N ASP A 119 7.06 2.93 8.43
CA ASP A 119 7.36 3.16 9.84
C ASP A 119 6.25 2.59 10.74
N SER A 120 4.98 2.85 10.38
CA SER A 120 3.82 2.32 11.09
C SER A 120 3.72 0.79 11.03
N LEU A 121 4.20 0.18 9.95
CA LEU A 121 4.29 -1.28 9.81
C LEU A 121 5.49 -1.88 10.56
N GLY A 122 6.41 -1.06 11.10
CA GLY A 122 7.60 -1.54 11.80
C GLY A 122 8.62 -2.25 10.90
N VAL A 123 8.52 -2.04 9.57
CA VAL A 123 9.41 -2.69 8.59
C VAL A 123 10.69 -1.90 8.35
N LEU A 124 10.77 -0.66 8.84
CA LEU A 124 12.00 0.14 8.85
C LEU A 124 12.86 -0.20 10.08
N ASP A 125 14.16 0.08 10.00
CA ASP A 125 15.18 -0.09 11.05
C ASP A 125 15.95 1.23 11.20
#